data_AF-A0A2N3BCI8-F1
#
_entry.id   AF-A0A2N3BCI8-F1
#
_cell.length_a   1.000
_cell.length_b   1.000
_cell.length_c   1.000
_cell.angle_alpha   90.00
_cell.angle_beta   90.00
_cell.angle_gamma   90.00
#
_symmetry.space_group_name_H-M   'P 1'
#
loop_
_entity.id
_entity.type
_entity.pdbx_description
1 polymer ?
#
loop_
_entity_poly.entity_id
_entity_poly.type
_entity_poly.pdbx_seq_one_letter_code
_entity_poly.pdbx_strand_id
1 'polypeptide(L)' 'MSIIALIIIGAAAGLIATRMMRLQTDLFATIGIGVLGALVGGLVLRILLTITGWMAGFVGAVLGAMALIWLWRTYGPRR' A
#
# COMPACT_ATOMS: atom_id res chain seq x y z
N MET A 1 -10.92 -15.21 -5.08
CA MET A 1 -11.81 -14.09 -4.67
C MET A 1 -11.30 -12.70 -5.07
N SER A 2 -10.04 -12.53 -5.46
CA SER A 2 -9.40 -11.21 -5.64
C SER A 2 -9.64 -10.53 -7.00
N ILE A 3 -9.81 -11.31 -8.07
CA ILE A 3 -9.81 -10.78 -9.45
C ILE A 3 -11.11 -10.02 -9.77
N ILE A 4 -12.27 -10.54 -9.33
CA ILE A 4 -13.58 -9.90 -9.56
C ILE A 4 -13.66 -8.55 -8.86
N ALA A 5 -13.18 -8.47 -7.61
CA ALA A 5 -13.12 -7.21 -6.87
C ALA A 5 -12.21 -6.19 -7.56
N LEU A 6 -11.08 -6.62 -8.13
CA LEU A 6 -10.14 -5.75 -8.85
C LEU A 6 -10.76 -5.22 -10.14
N ILE A 7 -11.55 -6.03 -10.85
CA ILE A 7 -12.31 -5.58 -12.04
C ILE A 7 -13.37 -4.55 -11.66
N ILE A 8 -14.10 -4.76 -10.55
CA ILE A 8 -15.12 -3.80 -10.07
C ILE A 8 -14.48 -2.48 -9.63
N ILE A 9 -13.40 -2.55 -8.84
CA ILE A 9 -12.65 -1.37 -8.36
C ILE A 9 -12.01 -0.64 -9.55
N GLY A 10 -11.42 -1.38 -10.49
CA GLY A 10 -10.86 -0.84 -11.73
C GLY A 10 -11.91 -0.16 -12.59
N ALA A 11 -13.07 -0.79 -12.80
CA ALA A 11 -14.17 -0.20 -13.56
C ALA A 11 -14.71 1.09 -12.89
N ALA A 12 -14.87 1.09 -11.56
CA ALA A 12 -15.29 2.27 -10.81
C ALA A 12 -14.25 3.41 -10.91
N ALA A 13 -12.96 3.09 -10.78
CA ALA A 13 -11.87 4.06 -10.92
C ALA A 13 -11.77 4.63 -12.34
N GLY A 14 -11.92 3.78 -13.36
CA GLY A 14 -11.91 4.18 -14.77
C GLY A 14 -13.01 5.17 -15.10
N LEU A 15 -14.22 4.96 -14.59
CA LEU A 15 -15.39 5.81 -14.82
C LEU A 15 -15.26 7.18 -14.13
N ILE A 16 -14.58 7.23 -12.98
CA ILE A 16 -14.24 8.49 -12.29
C ILE A 16 -13.16 9.25 -13.07
N ALA A 17 -12.12 8.54 -13.54
CA ALA A 17 -11.01 9.15 -14.28
C ALA A 17 -11.45 9.74 -15.63
N THR A 18 -12.22 8.98 -16.42
CA THR A 18 -12.71 9.47 -17.72
C THR A 18 -13.69 10.65 -17.57
N ARG A 19 -14.52 10.66 -16.52
CA ARG A 19 -15.37 11.81 -16.18
C ARG A 19 -14.57 13.05 -15.75
N MET A 20 -13.56 12.90 -14.89
CA MET A 20 -12.69 14.02 -14.49
C MET A 20 -11.91 14.60 -15.68
N MET A 21 -11.46 13.76 -16.60
CA MET A 21 -10.66 14.17 -17.75
C MET A 21 -11.49 14.56 -18.98
N ARG A 22 -12.84 14.58 -18.89
CA ARG A 22 -13.77 14.85 -20.01
C ARG A 22 -13.47 14.02 -21.26
N LEU A 23 -13.00 12.79 -21.08
CA LEU A 23 -12.72 11.86 -22.15
C LEU A 23 -14.00 11.08 -22.49
N GLN A 24 -14.53 11.28 -23.69
CA GLN A 24 -15.63 10.49 -24.23
C GLN A 24 -15.05 9.20 -24.81
N THR A 25 -14.79 8.22 -23.95
CA THR A 25 -14.28 6.90 -24.36
C THR A 25 -15.34 5.84 -24.14
N ASP A 26 -15.42 4.87 -25.06
CA ASP A 26 -16.35 3.75 -24.95
C ASP A 26 -16.21 2.98 -23.63
N LEU A 27 -17.29 2.29 -23.23
CA LEU A 27 -17.37 1.56 -21.95
C LEU A 27 -16.20 0.58 -21.77
N PHE A 28 -15.82 -0.14 -22.83
CA PHE A 28 -14.70 -1.08 -22.82
C PHE A 28 -13.34 -0.38 -22.59
N ALA A 29 -13.13 0.78 -23.22
CA ALA A 29 -11.91 1.54 -23.04
C ALA A 29 -11.83 2.15 -21.64
N THR A 30 -12.95 2.60 -21.08
CA THR A 30 -13.03 3.08 -19.69
C THR A 30 -12.66 1.98 -18.69
N ILE A 31 -13.16 0.76 -18.89
CA ILE A 31 -12.79 -0.39 -18.05
C ILE A 31 -11.31 -0.74 -18.24
N GLY A 32 -10.80 -0.72 -19.47
CA GLY A 32 -9.38 -0.99 -19.77
C GLY A 32 -8.43 0.01 -19.07
N ILE A 33 -8.72 1.30 -19.16
CA ILE A 33 -7.96 2.36 -18.47
C ILE A 33 -8.07 2.18 -16.96
N GLY A 34 -9.25 1.83 -16.45
CA GLY A 34 -9.48 1.56 -15.04
C GLY A 34 -8.68 0.37 -14.49
N VAL A 35 -8.62 -0.74 -15.24
CA VAL A 35 -7.82 -1.92 -14.88
C VAL A 35 -6.32 -1.59 -14.93
N LEU A 36 -5.84 -0.91 -15.98
CA LEU A 36 -4.45 -0.45 -16.07
C LEU A 36 -4.09 0.49 -14.92
N GLY A 37 -4.97 1.43 -14.60
CA GLY A 37 -4.83 2.35 -13.47
C GLY A 37 -4.80 1.61 -12.13
N ALA A 38 -5.61 0.58 -11.93
CA ALA A 38 -5.60 -0.23 -10.72
C ALA A 38 -4.31 -1.06 -10.58
N LEU A 39 -3.77 -1.57 -11.69
CA LEU A 39 -2.48 -2.27 -11.69
C LEU A 39 -1.33 -1.34 -11.33
N VAL A 40 -1.27 -0.16 -11.96
CA VAL A 40 -0.23 0.84 -11.68
C VAL A 40 -0.39 1.43 -10.27
N GLY A 41 -1.59 1.81 -9.87
CA GLY A 41 -1.88 2.33 -8.53
C GLY A 41 -1.57 1.30 -7.44
N GLY A 42 -1.91 0.04 -7.67
CA GLY A 42 -1.54 -1.07 -6.78
C GLY A 42 -0.02 -1.24 -6.66
N LEU A 43 0.72 -1.13 -7.76
CA LEU A 43 2.18 -1.20 -7.77
C LEU A 43 2.81 -0.02 -7.00
N VAL A 44 2.36 1.21 -7.28
CA VAL A 44 2.84 2.43 -6.60
C VAL A 44 2.56 2.35 -5.11
N LEU A 45 1.35 1.96 -4.72
CA LEU A 45 1.00 1.78 -3.31
C LEU A 45 1.88 0.73 -2.64
N ARG A 46 2.17 -0.39 -3.32
CA ARG A 46 3.07 -1.43 -2.81
C ARG A 46 4.48 -0.89 -2.56
N ILE A 47 5.02 -0.12 -3.51
CA ILE A 47 6.35 0.50 -3.36
C ILE A 47 6.35 1.43 -2.15
N LEU A 48 5.32 2.28 -2.02
CA LEU A 48 5.21 3.23 -0.92
C LEU A 48 5.08 2.54 0.44
N LEU A 49 4.25 1.48 0.52
CA LEU A 49 4.11 0.65 1.72
C LEU A 49 5.39 -0.11 2.05
N THR A 50 6.17 -0.53 1.05
CA THR A 50 7.45 -1.22 1.29
C THR A 50 8.45 -0.25 1.92
N ILE A 51 8.60 0.95 1.35
CA ILE A 51 9.53 1.96 1.87
C ILE A 51 9.13 2.39 3.29
N THR A 52 7.85 2.72 3.49
CA THR A 52 7.34 3.12 4.81
C THR A 52 7.41 1.96 5.81
N GLY A 53 7.12 0.73 5.38
CA GLY A 53 7.24 -0.48 6.20
C GLY A 53 8.66 -0.76 6.67
N TRP A 54 9.67 -0.54 5.81
CA TRP A 54 11.08 -0.69 6.19
C TRP A 54 11.51 0.36 7.22
N MET A 55 11.10 1.61 7.03
CA MET A 55 11.36 2.68 8.00
C MET A 55 10.67 2.40 9.34
N ALA A 56 9.39 2.02 9.31
CA ALA A 56 8.64 1.65 10.50
C ALA A 56 9.26 0.43 11.20
N GLY A 57 9.72 -0.57 10.44
CA GLY A 57 10.42 -1.74 10.95
C GLY A 57 11.74 -1.38 11.63
N PHE A 58 12.53 -0.47 11.05
CA PHE A 58 13.77 0.02 11.65
C PHE A 58 13.50 0.74 12.98
N VAL A 59 12.54 1.67 13.00
CA VAL A 59 12.16 2.38 14.23
C VAL A 59 11.64 1.39 15.29
N GLY A 60 10.79 0.44 14.91
CA GLY A 60 10.29 -0.61 15.79
C GLY A 60 11.40 -1.50 16.35
N ALA A 61 12.40 -1.85 15.54
CA ALA A 61 13.55 -2.64 15.96
C ALA A 61 14.46 -1.88 16.95
N VAL A 62 14.72 -0.60 16.70
CA VAL A 62 15.48 0.26 17.62
C VAL A 62 14.75 0.38 18.96
N LEU A 63 13.45 0.68 18.93
CA LEU A 63 12.64 0.75 20.15
C LEU A 63 12.59 -0.59 20.89
N GLY A 64 12.45 -1.70 20.16
CA GLY A 64 12.49 -3.05 20.72
C GLY A 64 13.84 -3.36 21.39
N ALA A 65 14.95 -3.02 20.74
CA ALA A 65 16.29 -3.21 21.30
C ALA A 65 16.48 -2.37 22.58
N MET A 66 16.04 -1.11 22.58
CA MET A 66 16.07 -0.26 23.78
C MET A 66 15.25 -0.87 24.93
N ALA A 67 14.07 -1.41 24.64
CA ALA A 67 13.23 -2.07 25.63
C ALA A 67 13.89 -3.34 26.20
N LEU A 68 14.53 -4.15 25.36
CA LEU A 68 15.27 -5.33 25.81
C LEU A 68 16.47 -4.95 26.69
N ILE A 69 17.24 -3.93 26.29
CA ILE A 69 18.37 -3.43 27.08
C ILE A 69 17.89 -2.89 28.43
N TRP A 70 16.78 -2.16 28.45
CA TRP A 70 16.17 -1.67 29.69
C TRP A 70 15.74 -2.81 30.59
N LEU A 71 15.09 -3.84 30.04
CA LEU A 71 14.67 -5.02 30.80
C LEU A 71 15.89 -5.77 31.37
N TRP A 72 16.95 -5.92 30.57
CA TRP A 72 18.20 -6.53 31.01
C TRP A 72 18.89 -5.73 32.12
N ARG A 73 18.91 -4.39 32.05
CA ARG A 73 19.45 -3.56 33.13
C ARG A 73 18.61 -3.61 34.41
N THR A 74 17.30 -3.78 34.27
CA THR A 74 16.35 -3.73 35.40
C THR A 74 16.33 -5.07 36.15
N TYR A 75 16.34 -6.19 35.43
CA TYR A 75 16.20 -7.53 36.00
C TYR A 75 17.45 -8.42 35.88
N GLY A 76 18.46 -7.99 35.12
CA GLY A 76 19.68 -8.76 34.92
C GLY A 76 20.60 -8.74 36.15
N PRO A 77 21.53 -9.71 36.26
CA PRO A 77 22.39 -9.84 37.43
C PRO A 77 23.31 -8.62 37.54
N ARG A 78 23.13 -7.83 38.60
CA ARG A 78 24.13 -6.83 39.02
C ARG A 78 25.29 -7.60 39.64
N ARG A 79 26.31 -7.92 38.83
CA ARG A 79 27.62 -8.32 39.34
C ARG A 79 28.45 -7.08 39.61
#